data_AF-A0A522DLG3-F1
#
_entry.id   AF-A0A522DLG3-F1
#
_cell.length_a   1.000
_cell.length_b   1.000
_cell.length_c   1.000
_cell.angle_alpha   90.00
_cell.angle_beta   90.00
_cell.angle_gamma   90.00
#
_symmetry.space_group_name_H-M   'P 1'
#
loop_
_entity.id
_entity.type
_entity.pdbx_description
1 polymer ?
#
loop_
_entity_poly.entity_id
_entity_poly.type
_entity_poly.pdbx_seq_one_letter_code
_entity_poly.pdbx_strand_id
1 'polypeptide(L)'
;IVKRAPQEVNRTRPRRTLWLDQYSGKIVHERDPMNDSAGAVFLQWLYPLHSGEAFGLTGRIIIAMAGLVPLLLYVTGVIRWLQKRKAERKRHARPARQAV
;
A
#
# COMPACT_ATOMS: atom_id res chain seq x y z
N ILE A 1 17.89 3.14 -24.66
CA ILE A 1 17.58 1.73 -24.97
C ILE A 1 16.72 1.17 -23.84
N VAL A 2 15.42 1.03 -24.07
CA VAL A 2 14.48 0.51 -23.06
C VAL A 2 14.55 -1.01 -23.11
N LYS A 3 15.19 -1.64 -22.11
CA LYS A 3 15.22 -3.11 -21.95
C LYS A 3 13.95 -3.57 -21.23
N ARG A 4 12.80 -3.49 -21.89
CA ARG A 4 11.50 -3.94 -21.37
C ARG A 4 11.03 -5.19 -22.11
N ALA A 5 10.45 -6.15 -21.39
CA ALA A 5 9.74 -7.25 -22.02
C ALA A 5 8.28 -6.85 -22.33
N PRO A 6 7.67 -7.31 -23.44
CA PRO A 6 6.33 -6.88 -23.86
C PRO A 6 5.22 -7.09 -22.82
N GLN A 7 5.44 -8.00 -21.86
CA GLN A 7 4.48 -8.48 -20.87
C GLN A 7 4.56 -7.76 -19.50
N GLU A 8 5.51 -6.83 -19.29
CA GLU A 8 5.74 -6.22 -17.97
C GLU A 8 4.74 -5.10 -17.63
N VAL A 9 3.90 -5.32 -16.60
CA VAL A 9 2.90 -4.35 -16.10
C VAL A 9 3.54 -3.11 -15.45
N ASN A 10 4.76 -3.23 -14.94
CA ASN A 10 5.46 -2.16 -14.21
C ASN A 10 6.15 -1.20 -15.19
N ARG A 11 5.65 0.03 -15.37
CA ARG A 11 6.23 0.97 -16.35
C ARG A 11 7.46 1.69 -15.80
N THR A 12 7.55 1.87 -14.48
CA THR A 12 8.56 2.74 -13.84
C THR A 12 9.77 1.96 -13.29
N ARG A 13 9.59 0.70 -12.89
CA ARG A 13 10.67 -0.19 -12.38
C ARG A 13 10.60 -1.55 -13.10
N PRO A 14 11.17 -1.67 -14.32
CA PRO A 14 11.29 -2.98 -14.97
C PRO A 14 12.17 -3.88 -14.09
N ARG A 15 11.72 -5.11 -13.83
CA ARG A 15 12.35 -6.03 -12.86
C ARG A 15 13.04 -7.21 -13.55
N ARG A 16 13.53 -7.01 -14.77
CA ARG A 16 14.36 -8.00 -15.45
C ARG A 16 15.74 -8.06 -14.78
N THR A 17 15.96 -9.12 -14.02
CA THR A 17 17.27 -9.42 -13.42
C THR A 17 17.98 -10.39 -14.35
N LEU A 18 19.16 -10.00 -14.83
CA LEU A 18 20.03 -10.84 -15.65
C LEU A 18 21.27 -11.14 -14.83
N TRP A 19 21.56 -12.41 -14.62
CA TRP A 19 22.81 -12.82 -14.00
C TRP A 19 23.81 -13.11 -15.12
N LEU A 20 24.93 -12.39 -15.11
CA LEU A 20 25.99 -12.51 -16.12
C LEU A 20 27.17 -13.23 -15.50
N ASP A 21 27.76 -14.17 -16.24
CA ASP A 21 29.04 -14.74 -15.90
C ASP A 21 30.12 -13.68 -16.11
N GLN A 22 30.90 -13.39 -15.06
CA GLN A 22 31.83 -12.27 -15.04
C GLN A 22 33.02 -12.42 -15.99
N TYR A 23 33.35 -13.65 -16.40
CA TYR A 23 34.52 -13.94 -17.25
C TYR A 23 34.16 -14.09 -18.73
N SER A 24 33.00 -14.67 -19.04
CA SER A 24 32.57 -14.94 -20.41
C SER A 24 31.50 -13.98 -20.94
N GLY A 25 30.88 -13.16 -20.07
CA GLY A 25 29.78 -12.28 -20.43
C GLY A 25 28.49 -13.02 -20.82
N LYS A 26 28.44 -14.35 -20.64
CA LYS A 26 27.27 -15.17 -20.95
C LYS A 26 26.19 -14.95 -19.89
N ILE A 27 24.93 -14.93 -20.31
CA ILE A 27 23.77 -14.85 -19.41
C ILE A 27 23.61 -16.25 -18.78
N VAL A 28 23.80 -16.33 -17.46
CA VAL A 28 23.75 -17.57 -16.67
C VAL A 28 22.32 -17.89 -16.23
N HIS A 29 21.56 -16.85 -15.90
CA HIS A 29 20.15 -16.98 -15.56
C HIS A 29 19.36 -15.81 -16.14
N GLU A 30 18.20 -16.15 -16.70
CA GLU A 30 17.15 -15.23 -17.06
C GLU A 30 15.93 -15.60 -16.22
N ARG A 31 15.43 -14.66 -15.42
CA ARG A 31 14.19 -14.87 -14.67
C ARG A 31 13.04 -14.77 -15.66
N ASP A 32 12.55 -15.91 -16.12
CA ASP A 32 11.35 -15.98 -16.95
C ASP A 32 10.10 -15.73 -16.07
N PRO A 33 9.35 -14.63 -16.27
CA PRO A 33 8.14 -14.33 -15.50
C PRO A 33 7.05 -15.40 -15.62
N MET A 34 7.15 -16.30 -16.61
CA MET A 34 6.13 -17.31 -16.90
C MET A 34 6.15 -18.51 -15.94
N ASN A 35 7.27 -18.75 -15.25
CA ASN A 35 7.44 -19.91 -14.34
C ASN A 35 7.46 -19.49 -12.86
N ASP A 36 7.04 -18.26 -12.57
CA ASP A 36 6.92 -17.76 -11.21
C ASP A 36 5.71 -18.40 -10.51
N SER A 37 5.90 -18.83 -9.26
CA SER A 37 4.80 -19.38 -8.46
C SER A 37 3.65 -18.37 -8.32
N ALA A 38 2.43 -18.84 -8.08
CA ALA A 38 1.26 -17.96 -7.90
C ALA A 38 1.49 -16.85 -6.85
N GLY A 39 2.27 -17.14 -5.80
CA GLY A 39 2.69 -16.14 -4.80
C GLY A 39 3.68 -15.11 -5.34
N ALA A 40 4.64 -15.51 -6.18
CA ALA A 40 5.56 -14.58 -6.83
C ALA A 40 4.82 -13.66 -7.81
N VAL A 41 3.84 -14.18 -8.55
CA VAL A 41 2.95 -13.37 -9.40
C VAL A 41 2.15 -12.38 -8.55
N PHE A 42 1.53 -12.82 -7.45
CA PHE A 42 0.80 -11.92 -6.55
C PHE A 42 1.66 -10.76 -6.04
N LEU A 43 2.88 -11.05 -5.56
CA LEU A 43 3.83 -10.03 -5.12
C LEU A 43 4.27 -9.08 -6.24
N GLN A 44 4.28 -9.55 -7.50
CA GLN A 44 4.55 -8.69 -8.65
C GLN A 44 3.43 -7.72 -8.94
N TRP A 45 2.18 -8.16 -8.78
CA TRP A 45 0.99 -7.33 -8.96
C TRP A 45 0.75 -6.35 -7.80
N LEU A 46 1.27 -6.64 -6.61
CA LEU A 46 1.08 -5.79 -5.43
C LEU A 46 1.57 -4.35 -5.65
N TYR A 47 2.74 -4.17 -6.26
CA TYR A 47 3.31 -2.84 -6.53
C TYR A 47 2.45 -2.01 -7.51
N PRO A 48 2.16 -2.46 -8.75
CA PRO A 48 1.37 -1.68 -9.69
C PRO A 48 -0.07 -1.47 -9.20
N LEU A 49 -0.62 -2.40 -8.42
CA LEU A 49 -1.92 -2.22 -7.80
C LEU A 49 -1.86 -1.16 -6.69
N HIS A 50 -0.84 -1.19 -5.82
CA HIS A 50 -0.66 -0.22 -4.72
C HIS A 50 -0.23 1.18 -5.19
N SER A 51 0.48 1.30 -6.31
CA SER A 51 0.83 2.61 -6.89
C SER A 51 -0.29 3.17 -7.77
N GLY A 52 -1.34 2.39 -8.03
CA GLY A 52 -2.42 2.74 -8.96
C GLY A 52 -1.99 2.70 -10.43
N GLU A 53 -0.76 2.30 -10.72
CA GLU A 53 -0.18 2.25 -12.07
C GLU A 53 -0.84 1.17 -12.95
N ALA A 54 -1.39 0.11 -12.33
CA ALA A 54 -2.12 -0.95 -13.02
C ALA A 54 -3.29 -0.43 -13.87
N PHE A 55 -3.98 0.63 -13.42
CA PHE A 55 -5.13 1.23 -14.11
C PHE A 55 -4.83 2.64 -14.65
N GLY A 56 -3.54 3.00 -14.76
CA GLY A 56 -3.12 4.30 -15.28
C GLY A 56 -3.54 5.48 -14.38
N LEU A 57 -4.07 6.54 -14.99
CA LEU A 57 -4.41 7.78 -14.27
C LEU A 57 -5.56 7.56 -13.27
N THR A 58 -6.60 6.82 -13.66
CA THR A 58 -7.76 6.53 -12.81
C THR A 58 -7.35 5.78 -11.54
N GLY A 59 -6.49 4.77 -11.67
CA GLY A 59 -5.96 4.03 -10.52
C GLY A 59 -5.18 4.91 -9.55
N ARG A 60 -4.35 5.82 -10.08
CA ARG A 60 -3.59 6.77 -9.25
C ARG A 60 -4.50 7.72 -8.47
N ILE A 61 -5.58 8.22 -9.08
CA ILE A 61 -6.55 9.09 -8.39
C ILE A 61 -7.24 8.33 -7.26
N ILE A 62 -7.69 7.09 -7.51
CA ILE A 62 -8.35 6.26 -6.50
C ILE A 62 -7.42 6.04 -5.30
N ILE A 63 -6.15 5.68 -5.55
CA ILE A 63 -5.19 5.43 -4.46
C ILE A 63 -4.83 6.71 -3.71
N ALA A 64 -4.72 7.85 -4.39
CA ALA A 64 -4.54 9.14 -3.74
C ALA A 64 -5.71 9.44 -2.78
N MET A 65 -6.95 9.19 -3.20
CA MET A 65 -8.13 9.37 -2.35
C MET A 65 -8.18 8.35 -1.20
N ALA A 66 -7.82 7.09 -1.45
CA ALA A 66 -7.72 6.07 -0.40
C ALA A 66 -6.71 6.45 0.69
N GLY A 67 -5.63 7.18 0.32
CA GLY A 67 -4.66 7.75 1.27
C GLY A 67 -5.26 8.74 2.28
N LEU A 68 -6.44 9.31 2.01
CA LEU A 68 -7.14 10.19 2.95
C LEU A 68 -7.94 9.41 4.00
N VAL A 69 -8.23 8.13 3.78
CA VAL A 69 -9.03 7.31 4.71
C VAL A 69 -8.36 7.20 6.08
N PRO A 70 -7.05 6.88 6.21
CA PRO A 70 -6.37 6.87 7.51
C PRO A 70 -6.42 8.23 8.23
N LEU A 71 -6.33 9.33 7.49
CA LEU A 71 -6.44 10.68 8.05
C LEU A 71 -7.84 10.92 8.64
N LEU A 72 -8.89 10.55 7.91
CA LEU A 72 -10.27 10.64 8.40
C LEU A 72 -10.49 9.76 9.64
N LEU A 73 -9.97 8.53 9.63
CA LEU A 73 -10.05 7.63 10.78
C LEU A 73 -9.31 8.18 12.00
N TYR A 74 -8.15 8.80 11.80
CA TYR A 74 -7.40 9.46 12.87
C TYR A 74 -8.20 10.63 13.48
N VAL A 75 -8.70 11.54 12.64
CA VAL A 75 -9.47 12.70 13.11
C VAL A 75 -10.74 12.27 13.84
N THR A 76 -11.49 11.32 13.29
CA THR A 76 -12.70 10.80 13.93
C THR A 76 -12.39 10.08 15.24
N GLY A 77 -11.30 9.30 15.29
CA GLY A 77 -10.81 8.67 16.52
C GLY A 77 -10.49 9.69 17.62
N VAL A 78 -9.78 10.77 17.29
CA VAL A 78 -9.45 11.85 18.24
C VAL A 78 -10.72 12.55 18.72
N ILE A 79 -11.66 12.87 17.84
CA ILE A 79 -12.95 13.48 18.21
C ILE A 79 -13.70 12.58 19.19
N ARG A 80 -13.80 11.28 18.89
CA ARG A 80 -14.49 10.30 19.76
C ARG A 80 -13.79 10.16 21.11
N TRP A 81 -12.47 10.16 21.13
CA TRP A 81 -11.68 10.13 22.37
C TRP A 81 -11.95 11.37 23.25
N LEU A 82 -11.96 12.57 22.66
CA LEU A 82 -12.26 13.82 23.38
C LEU A 82 -13.70 13.85 23.91
N GLN A 83 -14.66 13.38 23.12
CA GLN A 83 -16.07 13.27 23.54
C GLN A 83 -16.21 12.35 24.75
N LYS A 84 -15.60 11.15 24.70
CA LYS A 84 -15.57 10.22 25.83
C LYS A 84 -14.95 10.87 27.07
N ARG A 85 -13.78 11.50 26.93
CA ARG A 85 -13.08 12.16 28.04
C ARG A 85 -13.90 13.28 28.69
N LYS A 86 -14.64 14.06 27.91
CA LYS A 86 -15.57 15.09 28.43
C LYS A 86 -16.75 14.47 29.18
N ALA A 87 -17.30 13.36 28.70
CA ALA A 87 -18.41 12.66 29.36
C ALA A 87 -17.99 12.08 30.72
N GLU A 88 -16.80 11.48 30.81
CA GLU A 88 -16.26 10.97 32.08
C GLU A 88 -16.05 12.10 33.09
N ARG A 89 -15.47 13.23 32.68
CA ARG A 89 -15.31 14.41 33.55
C ARG A 89 -16.66 14.91 34.09
N LYS A 90 -17.71 14.94 33.25
CA LYS A 90 -19.07 15.34 33.69
C LYS A 90 -19.70 14.34 34.65
N ARG A 91 -19.43 13.04 34.48
CA ARG A 91 -19.87 11.98 35.42
C ARG A 91 -19.20 12.16 36.79
N HIS A 92 -17.89 12.39 36.82
CA HIS A 92 -17.15 12.60 38.07
C HIS A 92 -17.45 13.95 38.73
N ALA A 93 -17.85 14.97 37.96
CA ALA A 93 -18.22 16.30 38.47
C ALA A 93 -19.67 16.40 38.97
N ARG A 94 -20.51 15.38 38.77
CA ARG A 94 -21.82 15.32 39.43
C ARG A 94 -21.59 14.94 40.90
N PRO A 95 -21.79 15.84 41.87
CA PRO A 95 -21.76 15.44 43.27
C PRO A 95 -22.90 14.43 43.49
N ALA A 96 -22.69 13.49 44.40
CA ALA A 96 -23.64 12.48 44.84
C ALA A 96 -24.89 13.12 45.50
N ARG A 97 -25.68 13.87 44.73
CA ARG A 97 -26.87 14.62 45.16
C ARG A 97 -28.16 13.82 45.02
N GLN A 98 -28.08 12.51 44.80
CA GLN A 98 -29.24 11.63 44.59
C GLN A 98 -29.24 10.39 45.51
N ALA A 99 -28.53 10.44 46.64
CA ALA A 99 -28.67 9.46 47.70
C ALA A 99 -29.30 10.14 48.93
N VAL A 100 -30.61 10.39 48.85
CA VAL A 100 -31.49 10.68 49.99
C VAL A 100 -32.78 9.89 49.74
#